data_AF-A0A3D8WWM8-F1
#
_entry.id   AF-A0A3D8WWM8-F1
#
_cell.length_a   1.000
_cell.length_b   1.000
_cell.length_c   1.000
_cell.angle_alpha   90.00
_cell.angle_beta   90.00
_cell.angle_gamma   90.00
#
_symmetry.space_group_name_H-M   'P 1'
#
loop_
_entity.id
_entity.type
_entity.pdbx_description
1 polymer ?
#
loop_
_entity_poly.entity_id
_entity_poly.type
_entity_poly.pdbx_seq_one_letter_code
_entity_poly.pdbx_strand_id
1 'polypeptide(L)'
;MEGIINIKNLSNYIVRIIERTELSFVKERNDRITPHYFRHFYAIYSRQQGADIFLIQKELGHSDRKTTERYLEKVLQREQEIGLMWKEQDF
;
A
#
# COMPACT_ATOMS: atom_id res chain seq x y z
N MET A 1 -12.23 24.36 21.12
CA MET A 1 -12.61 24.47 19.69
C MET A 1 -12.14 23.20 19.02
N GLU A 2 -13.00 22.19 18.95
CA GLU A 2 -12.72 20.97 18.18
C GLU A 2 -12.90 21.30 16.70
N GLY A 3 -11.77 21.51 16.02
CA GLY A 3 -11.78 21.70 14.57
C GLY A 3 -12.15 20.39 13.92
N ILE A 4 -13.31 20.34 13.25
CA ILE A 4 -13.69 19.24 12.37
C ILE A 4 -12.57 19.06 11.35
N ILE A 5 -11.78 18.00 11.49
CA ILE A 5 -10.69 17.70 10.57
C ILE A 5 -11.34 17.30 9.25
N ASN A 6 -11.40 18.23 8.31
CA ASN A 6 -11.79 17.94 6.93
C ASN A 6 -10.88 16.80 6.40
N ILE A 7 -11.45 15.77 5.78
CA ILE A 7 -10.70 14.61 5.26
C ILE A 7 -9.56 15.01 4.30
N LYS A 8 -9.73 16.09 3.52
CA LYS A 8 -8.64 16.65 2.69
C LYS A 8 -7.51 17.21 3.56
N ASN A 9 -7.85 17.78 4.72
CA ASN A 9 -6.88 18.27 5.69
C ASN A 9 -6.20 17.11 6.44
N LEU A 10 -6.91 16.02 6.74
CA LEU A 10 -6.31 14.84 7.41
C LEU A 10 -5.26 14.16 6.55
N SER A 11 -5.56 13.91 5.27
CA SER A 11 -4.59 13.27 4.37
C SER A 11 -3.30 14.08 4.27
N ASN A 12 -3.42 15.40 4.04
CA ASN A 12 -2.28 16.30 4.00
C ASN A 12 -1.55 16.41 5.34
N TYR A 13 -2.28 16.36 6.46
CA TYR A 13 -1.70 16.37 7.80
C TYR A 13 -0.83 15.13 8.06
N ILE A 14 -1.33 13.94 7.71
CA ILE A 14 -0.59 12.69 7.85
C ILE A 14 0.66 12.68 6.97
N VAL A 15 0.55 13.12 5.71
CA VAL A 15 1.72 13.26 4.82
C VAL A 15 2.79 14.15 5.47
N ARG A 16 2.38 15.32 6.01
CA ARG A 16 3.31 16.24 6.69
C ARG A 16 3.94 15.64 7.95
N ILE A 17 3.20 14.85 8.72
CA ILE A 17 3.77 14.15 9.88
C ILE A 17 4.84 13.16 9.42
N ILE A 18 4.54 12.35 8.40
CA ILE A 18 5.48 11.35 7.88
C ILE A 18 6.75 12.02 7.36
N GLU A 19 6.62 13.09 6.59
CA GLU A 19 7.77 13.87 6.08
C GLU A 19 8.64 14.41 7.23
N ARG A 20 8.04 14.82 8.35
CA ARG A 20 8.76 15.33 9.55
C ARG A 20 9.46 14.26 10.37
N THR A 21 9.26 12.97 10.09
CA THR A 21 9.96 11.90 10.82
C THR A 21 11.45 11.84 10.50
N GLU A 22 11.87 12.48 9.40
CA GLU A 22 13.25 12.57 8.92
C GLU A 22 13.94 11.19 8.69
N LEU A 23 13.16 10.10 8.63
CA LEU A 23 13.65 8.74 8.41
C LEU A 23 14.28 8.61 7.02
N SER A 24 15.45 7.96 6.92
CA SER A 24 16.20 7.84 5.66
C SER A 24 15.35 7.26 4.52
N PHE A 25 14.60 6.19 4.80
CA PHE A 25 13.72 5.55 3.80
C PHE A 25 12.53 6.42 3.37
N VAL A 26 12.20 7.49 4.11
CA VAL A 26 11.18 8.46 3.71
C VAL A 26 11.81 9.53 2.81
N LYS A 27 13.04 9.97 3.12
CA LYS A 27 13.78 11.00 2.37
C LYS A 27 14.30 10.53 1.02
N GLU A 28 14.72 9.28 0.94
CA GLU A 28 15.36 8.70 -0.26
C GLU A 28 14.34 8.29 -1.35
N ARG A 29 13.04 8.45 -1.08
CA ARG A 29 11.98 8.10 -2.04
C ARG A 29 11.75 9.23 -3.03
N ASN A 30 11.53 8.83 -4.29
CA ASN A 30 11.07 9.76 -5.34
C ASN A 30 9.59 10.13 -5.20
N ASP A 31 8.81 9.40 -4.41
CA ASP A 31 7.38 9.59 -4.20
C ASP A 31 7.01 9.72 -2.72
N ARG A 32 5.90 10.41 -2.44
CA ARG A 32 5.41 10.62 -1.07
C ARG A 32 4.62 9.42 -0.56
N ILE A 33 4.87 9.05 0.69
CA ILE A 33 4.00 8.11 1.42
C ILE A 33 2.68 8.81 1.74
N THR A 34 1.61 8.37 1.08
CA THR A 34 0.25 8.88 1.29
C THR A 34 -0.60 7.90 2.10
N PRO A 35 -1.74 8.31 2.69
CA PRO A 35 -2.62 7.38 3.41
C PRO A 35 -3.08 6.16 2.59
N HIS A 36 -3.16 6.29 1.26
CA HIS A 36 -3.49 5.16 0.38
C HIS A 36 -2.45 4.03 0.43
N TYR A 37 -1.18 4.32 0.73
CA TYR A 37 -0.15 3.29 0.92
C TYR A 37 -0.47 2.35 2.08
N PHE A 38 -1.01 2.86 3.19
CA PHE A 38 -1.39 2.02 4.33
C PHE A 38 -2.54 1.08 3.98
N ARG A 39 -3.50 1.57 3.21
CA ARG A 39 -4.63 0.76 2.72
C ARG A 39 -4.17 -0.36 1.79
N HIS A 40 -3.21 -0.05 0.92
CA HIS A 40 -2.59 -1.03 0.04
C HIS A 40 -1.77 -2.07 0.80
N PHE A 41 -0.94 -1.62 1.73
CA PHE A 41 -0.15 -2.49 2.59
C PHE A 41 -1.05 -3.45 3.38
N TYR A 42 -2.13 -2.95 3.98
CA TYR A 42 -3.11 -3.79 4.69
C TYR A 42 -3.67 -4.90 3.79
N ALA A 43 -4.08 -4.57 2.56
CA ALA A 43 -4.65 -5.54 1.64
C ALA A 43 -3.65 -6.63 1.25
N ILE A 44 -2.43 -6.23 0.86
CA ILE A 44 -1.36 -7.15 0.44
C ILE A 44 -0.94 -8.03 1.60
N TYR A 45 -0.61 -7.42 2.74
CA TYR A 45 -0.11 -8.12 3.91
C TYR A 45 -1.16 -9.11 4.43
N SER A 46 -2.43 -8.72 4.52
CA SER A 46 -3.51 -9.63 4.91
C SER A 46 -3.61 -10.82 3.97
N ARG A 47 -3.49 -10.61 2.65
CA ARG A 47 -3.51 -11.70 1.67
C ARG A 47 -2.32 -12.63 1.81
N GLN A 48 -1.11 -12.09 2.04
CA GLN A 48 0.12 -12.85 2.29
C GLN A 48 0.01 -13.69 3.56
N GLN A 49 -0.69 -13.20 4.59
CA GLN A 49 -1.00 -13.97 5.81
C GLN A 49 -2.14 -14.99 5.60
N GLY A 50 -2.63 -15.16 4.38
CA GLY A 50 -3.64 -16.17 4.03
C GLY A 50 -5.09 -15.72 4.21
N ALA A 51 -5.35 -14.44 4.49
CA ALA A 51 -6.71 -13.93 4.60
C ALA A 51 -7.46 -14.04 3.25
N ASP A 52 -8.74 -14.34 3.34
CA ASP A 52 -9.64 -14.46 2.20
C ASP A 52 -9.85 -13.10 1.51
N ILE A 53 -9.79 -13.09 0.18
CA ILE A 53 -9.88 -11.88 -0.62
C ILE A 53 -11.23 -11.15 -0.46
N PHE A 54 -12.32 -11.90 -0.24
CA PHE A 54 -13.65 -11.33 0.00
C PHE A 54 -13.73 -10.67 1.36
N LEU A 55 -13.08 -11.24 2.37
CA LEU A 55 -12.98 -10.62 3.68
C LEU A 55 -12.19 -9.31 3.59
N ILE A 56 -11.04 -9.31 2.92
CA ILE A 56 -10.22 -8.10 2.70
C ILE A 56 -11.04 -7.04 1.94
N GLN A 57 -11.76 -7.42 0.89
CA GLN A 57 -12.59 -6.49 0.12
C GLN A 57 -13.70 -5.87 0.98
N LYS A 58 -14.36 -6.68 1.81
CA LYS A 58 -15.42 -6.23 2.71
C LYS A 58 -14.92 -5.24 3.74
N GLU A 59 -13.79 -5.55 4.39
CA GLU A 59 -13.15 -4.66 5.38
C GLU A 59 -12.71 -3.32 4.77
N LEU A 60 -12.27 -3.34 3.52
CA LEU A 60 -11.94 -2.11 2.81
C LEU A 60 -13.21 -1.35 2.38
N GLY A 61 -14.37 -1.98 2.24
CA GLY A 61 -15.59 -1.31 1.79
C GLY A 61 -15.52 -0.90 0.31
N HIS A 62 -14.78 -1.65 -0.52
CA HIS A 62 -14.76 -1.42 -1.96
C HIS A 62 -16.06 -1.92 -2.60
N SER A 63 -16.85 -1.00 -3.17
CA SER A 63 -18.07 -1.31 -3.93
C SER A 63 -17.79 -2.06 -5.24
N ASP A 64 -16.59 -1.89 -5.81
CA ASP A 64 -16.13 -2.62 -7.00
C ASP A 64 -15.07 -3.67 -6.66
N ARG A 65 -15.44 -4.93 -6.89
CA ARG A 65 -14.63 -6.14 -6.72
C ARG A 65 -13.38 -6.15 -7.61
N LYS A 66 -13.45 -5.56 -8.80
CA LYS A 66 -12.36 -5.52 -9.77
C LYS A 66 -11.16 -4.72 -9.31
N THR A 67 -11.34 -3.76 -8.39
CA THR A 67 -10.24 -2.91 -7.91
C THR A 67 -9.32 -3.67 -6.95
N THR A 68 -9.88 -4.54 -6.09
CA THR A 68 -9.11 -5.33 -5.13
C THR A 68 -8.43 -6.52 -5.81
N GLU A 69 -9.15 -7.24 -6.69
CA GLU A 69 -8.62 -8.39 -7.43
C GLU A 69 -7.46 -8.00 -8.36
N ARG A 70 -7.63 -7.00 -9.25
CA ARG A 70 -6.55 -6.53 -10.13
C ARG A 70 -5.32 -6.01 -9.38
N TYR A 71 -5.53 -5.39 -8.23
CA TYR A 71 -4.42 -4.84 -7.44
C TYR A 71 -3.59 -5.97 -6.81
N LEU A 72 -4.27 -6.92 -6.16
CA LEU A 72 -3.60 -8.06 -5.54
C LEU A 72 -2.93 -8.95 -6.59
N GLU A 73 -3.58 -9.20 -7.73
CA GLU A 73 -3.00 -9.98 -8.83
C GLU A 73 -1.71 -9.33 -9.36
N LYS A 74 -1.69 -8.02 -9.62
CA LYS A 74 -0.47 -7.31 -10.06
C LYS A 74 0.66 -7.34 -9.05
N VAL A 75 0.36 -7.25 -7.76
CA VAL A 75 1.39 -7.27 -6.70
C VAL A 75 1.95 -8.68 -6.55
N LEU A 76 1.09 -9.69 -6.46
CA LEU A 76 1.52 -11.08 -6.35
C LEU A 76 2.27 -11.54 -7.60
N GLN A 77 1.87 -11.08 -8.80
CA GLN A 77 2.58 -11.39 -10.04
C GLN A 77 3.99 -10.79 -10.04
N ARG A 78 4.19 -9.55 -9.57
CA ARG A 78 5.52 -8.95 -9.41
C ARG A 78 6.37 -9.68 -8.37
N GLU A 79 5.78 -10.18 -7.28
CA GLU A 79 6.48 -10.98 -6.29
C GLU A 79 6.83 -12.39 -6.79
N GLN A 80 6.10 -12.90 -7.79
CA GLN A 80 6.31 -14.21 -8.43
C GLN A 80 7.11 -14.14 -9.74
N GLU A 81 7.60 -12.97 -10.15
CA GLU A 81 8.53 -12.82 -11.28
C GLU A 81 9.90 -13.42 -10.90
N ILE A 82 9.98 -14.75 -10.93
CA ILE A 82 11.20 -15.56 -10.75
C ILE A 82 12.31 -15.07 -11.70
N GLY A 83 11.96 -14.46 -12.84
CA GLY A 83 12.92 -13.88 -13.79
C GLY A 83 13.81 -12.76 -13.23
N LEU A 84 13.45 -12.11 -12.13
CA LEU A 84 14.30 -11.13 -11.42
C LEU A 84 15.22 -11.79 -10.38
N MET A 85 15.06 -13.09 -10.08
CA MET A 85 15.93 -13.83 -9.16
C MET A 85 17.16 -14.46 -9.82
N TRP A 86 17.22 -14.49 -11.16
CA TRP A 86 18.40 -14.97 -11.88
C TRP A 86 19.45 -13.87 -11.77
N LYS A 87 20.50 -14.10 -10.99
CA LYS A 87 21.67 -13.21 -11.00
C LYS A 87 22.46 -13.50 -12.27
N GLU A 88 23.14 -12.51 -12.83
CA GLU A 88 24.07 -12.66 -13.97
C GLU A 88 25.19 -13.70 -13.74
N GLN A 89 25.25 -14.35 -12.58
CA GLN A 89 26.19 -15.40 -12.22
C GLN A 89 25.68 -16.82 -12.56
N ASP A 90 24.45 -16.95 -13.05
CA ASP A 90 23.87 -18.23 -13.47
C ASP A 90 24.17 -18.58 -14.95
N PHE A 91 25.05 -17.81 -15.61
CA PHE A 91 25.64 -18.11 -16.92
C PHE A 91 27.14 -17.79 -16.94
#